data_AF-A0A7C4NXX8-F1
#
_entry.id   AF-A0A7C4NXX8-F1
#
_cell.length_a   1.000
_cell.length_b   1.000
_cell.length_c   1.000
_cell.angle_alpha   90.00
_cell.angle_beta   90.00
_cell.angle_gamma   90.00
#
_symmetry.space_group_name_H-M   'P 1'
#
loop_
_entity.id
_entity.type
_entity.pdbx_description
1 polymer ?
#
loop_
_entity_poly.entity_id
_entity_poly.type
_entity_poly.pdbx_seq_one_letter_code
_entity_poly.pdbx_strand_id
1 'polypeptide(L)'
;MELNARNENFEKDKFCWLAEKTRVEDGKLVIDANSFFEVLHLLSEMTEDELDKWEEKIGFVSYRTILRRINYLRENDNLDAKELIERFPNTIVQKDSTIYPLIESTIDQIICNAHGEYYTSGVFNKWTPDKLIMVFEPDKDKTEYAVSLLKSEPEKGIYLFSKEELIASKFDCLSFYKTYKQDDNKRIYLQVEVRKIIVGLQGFPFNTKIEQYYAGWKAWGEERNWLGNWKQYYTNIRVSEAKYSVIVPIKNQYQPDPNNDAYTLSFWDSPIENVSYDDIEVCSRHYFIGHQIKTEFNKPGIPEPKFERVHVYAESRGVKPGVQVACSPW
;
A
#
# COMPACT_ATOMS: atom_id res chain seq x y z
N MET A 1 24.80 -28.50 4.49
CA MET A 1 25.75 -27.57 5.16
C MET A 1 26.06 -26.35 4.30
N GLU A 2 26.47 -26.50 3.04
CA GLU A 2 26.80 -25.34 2.17
C GLU A 2 25.60 -24.49 1.72
N LEU A 3 24.41 -25.08 1.52
CA LEU A 3 23.18 -24.33 1.24
C LEU A 3 22.73 -23.46 2.40
N ASN A 4 22.87 -23.94 3.65
CA ASN A 4 22.52 -23.18 4.85
C ASN A 4 23.48 -22.01 5.06
N ALA A 5 24.78 -22.21 4.83
CA ALA A 5 25.78 -21.14 4.94
C ALA A 5 25.64 -20.05 3.86
N ARG A 6 25.14 -20.39 2.66
CA ARG A 6 24.83 -19.39 1.61
C ARG A 6 23.57 -18.57 1.92
N ASN A 7 22.51 -19.21 2.44
CA ASN A 7 21.31 -18.49 2.88
C ASN A 7 21.58 -17.59 4.09
N GLU A 8 22.36 -18.06 5.07
CA GLU A 8 22.74 -17.25 6.23
C GLU A 8 23.56 -16.01 5.85
N ASN A 9 24.47 -16.12 4.87
CA ASN A 9 25.22 -14.97 4.38
C ASN A 9 24.32 -13.98 3.61
N PHE A 10 23.42 -14.46 2.75
CA PHE A 10 22.48 -13.60 2.02
C PHE A 10 21.50 -12.87 2.95
N GLU A 11 20.95 -13.56 3.95
CA GLU A 11 20.09 -12.94 4.97
C GLU A 11 20.87 -11.90 5.79
N LYS A 12 22.08 -12.25 6.25
CA LYS A 12 22.92 -11.31 7.01
C LYS A 12 23.30 -10.08 6.19
N ASP A 13 23.58 -10.25 4.90
CA ASP A 13 23.89 -9.17 3.96
C ASP A 13 22.65 -8.28 3.72
N LYS A 14 21.45 -8.88 3.56
CA LYS A 14 20.17 -8.16 3.42
C LYS A 14 19.87 -7.29 4.65
N PHE A 15 19.96 -7.85 5.86
CA PHE A 15 19.71 -7.10 7.10
C PHE A 15 20.76 -6.02 7.38
N CYS A 16 22.02 -6.22 6.98
CA CYS A 16 23.04 -5.19 7.11
C CYS A 16 22.80 -4.06 6.12
N TRP A 17 22.51 -4.40 4.86
CA TRP A 17 22.19 -3.41 3.83
C TRP A 17 20.97 -2.56 4.21
N LEU A 18 19.86 -3.19 4.65
CA LEU A 18 18.68 -2.44 5.09
C LEU A 18 18.97 -1.50 6.26
N ALA A 19 19.79 -1.93 7.22
CA ALA A 19 20.19 -1.08 8.35
C ALA A 19 21.11 0.08 7.95
N GLU A 20 21.80 0.00 6.81
CA GLU A 20 22.58 1.12 6.25
C GLU A 20 21.69 2.10 5.47
N LYS A 21 20.57 1.63 4.92
CA LYS A 21 19.64 2.45 4.09
C LYS A 21 18.44 3.00 4.84
N THR A 22 18.23 2.52 6.06
CA THR A 22 17.14 2.94 6.93
C THR A 22 17.69 3.35 8.29
N ARG A 23 17.04 4.34 8.91
CA ARG A 23 17.34 4.74 10.30
C ARG A 23 16.08 5.24 10.97
N VAL A 24 16.13 5.36 12.29
CA VAL A 24 15.02 5.88 13.09
C VAL A 24 15.37 7.26 13.62
N GLU A 25 14.51 8.24 13.35
CA GLU A 25 14.60 9.61 13.88
C GLU A 25 13.27 9.96 14.55
N ASP A 26 13.29 10.29 15.84
CA ASP A 26 12.09 10.64 16.62
C ASP A 26 10.92 9.64 16.45
N GLY A 27 11.25 8.35 16.49
CA GLY A 27 10.31 7.24 16.33
C GLY A 27 9.73 7.08 14.91
N LYS A 28 10.32 7.72 13.90
CA LYS A 28 9.90 7.64 12.49
C LYS A 28 10.98 6.96 11.68
N LEU A 29 10.56 6.10 10.76
CA LEU A 29 11.47 5.50 9.79
C LEU A 29 11.91 6.55 8.78
N VAL A 30 13.22 6.65 8.56
CA VAL A 30 13.81 7.48 7.52
C VAL A 30 14.47 6.56 6.51
N ILE A 31 13.99 6.61 5.27
CA ILE A 31 14.48 5.81 4.16
C ILE A 31 15.27 6.72 3.20
N ASP A 32 16.48 6.29 2.83
CA ASP A 32 17.26 7.00 1.82
C ASP A 32 16.53 7.04 0.46
N ALA A 33 16.59 8.21 -0.20
CA ALA A 33 15.89 8.49 -1.45
C ALA A 33 16.25 7.49 -2.55
N ASN A 34 17.54 7.21 -2.70
CA ASN A 34 18.07 6.40 -3.79
C ASN A 34 17.80 4.92 -3.59
N SER A 35 17.56 4.50 -2.35
CA SER A 35 17.31 3.11 -1.98
C SER A 35 15.85 2.84 -1.65
N PHE A 36 14.94 3.82 -1.78
CA PHE A 36 13.56 3.67 -1.32
C PHE A 36 12.85 2.44 -1.90
N PHE A 37 12.87 2.27 -3.23
CA PHE A 37 12.19 1.15 -3.86
C PHE A 37 12.84 -0.20 -3.59
N GLU A 38 14.17 -0.24 -3.51
CA GLU A 38 14.90 -1.45 -3.15
C GLU A 38 14.65 -1.83 -1.68
N VAL A 39 14.58 -0.85 -0.77
CA VAL A 39 14.15 -1.03 0.63
C VAL A 39 12.73 -1.58 0.66
N LEU A 40 11.77 -0.95 -0.05
CA LEU A 40 10.39 -1.44 -0.10
C LEU A 40 10.30 -2.87 -0.64
N HIS A 41 11.05 -3.20 -1.69
CA HIS A 41 11.11 -4.53 -2.28
C HIS A 41 11.65 -5.57 -1.30
N LEU A 42 12.76 -5.26 -0.62
CA LEU A 42 13.34 -6.20 0.34
C LEU A 42 12.44 -6.40 1.55
N LEU A 43 11.79 -5.33 2.03
CA LEU A 43 10.82 -5.39 3.13
C LEU A 43 9.56 -6.17 2.73
N SER A 44 9.08 -6.01 1.49
CA SER A 44 7.88 -6.73 1.03
C SER A 44 8.10 -8.22 0.84
N GLU A 45 9.36 -8.67 0.66
CA GLU A 45 9.73 -10.08 0.59
C GLU A 45 10.06 -10.71 1.94
N MET A 46 10.13 -9.92 3.02
CA MET A 46 10.41 -10.46 4.36
C MET A 46 9.17 -11.14 4.96
N THR A 47 9.42 -12.24 5.65
CA THR A 47 8.47 -12.87 6.57
C THR A 47 8.23 -12.01 7.81
N GLU A 48 7.18 -12.29 8.58
CA GLU A 48 6.90 -11.59 9.84
C GLU A 48 8.07 -11.68 10.84
N ASP A 49 8.69 -12.85 10.98
CA ASP A 49 9.84 -13.04 11.87
C ASP A 49 11.07 -12.23 11.41
N GLU A 50 11.25 -12.07 10.10
CA GLU A 50 12.32 -11.24 9.55
C GLU A 50 12.03 -9.75 9.76
N LEU A 51 10.78 -9.31 9.56
CA LEU A 51 10.36 -7.94 9.83
C LEU A 51 10.53 -7.58 11.32
N ASP A 52 10.18 -8.49 12.23
CA ASP A 52 10.37 -8.33 13.68
C ASP A 52 11.86 -8.13 14.03
N LYS A 53 12.73 -8.97 13.47
CA LYS A 53 14.19 -8.86 13.67
C LYS A 53 14.76 -7.58 13.06
N TRP A 54 14.27 -7.16 11.89
CA TRP A 54 14.71 -5.92 11.26
C TRP A 54 14.32 -4.71 12.13
N GLU A 55 13.08 -4.65 12.58
CA GLU A 55 12.57 -3.59 13.46
C GLU A 55 13.37 -3.50 14.77
N GLU A 56 13.60 -4.63 15.44
CA GLU A 56 14.40 -4.69 16.66
C GLU A 56 15.81 -4.15 16.41
N LYS A 57 16.44 -4.54 15.29
CA LYS A 57 17.80 -4.13 14.94
C LYS A 57 17.94 -2.62 14.73
N ILE A 58 16.94 -1.97 14.13
CA ILE A 58 16.98 -0.53 13.87
C ILE A 58 16.30 0.30 14.96
N GLY A 59 15.69 -0.35 15.97
CA GLY A 59 14.95 0.32 17.04
C GLY A 59 13.65 0.97 16.56
N PHE A 60 13.01 0.39 15.54
CA PHE A 60 11.76 0.91 14.96
C PHE A 60 10.56 0.12 15.47
N VAL A 61 9.44 0.79 15.69
CA VAL A 61 8.15 0.16 15.99
C VAL A 61 7.17 0.58 14.92
N SER A 62 6.91 -0.34 13.98
CA SER A 62 6.02 -0.05 12.87
C SER A 62 4.55 -0.10 13.29
N TYR A 63 3.70 0.43 12.41
CA TYR A 63 2.25 0.32 12.51
C TYR A 63 1.79 -1.15 12.55
N ARG A 64 2.42 -2.04 11.77
CA ARG A 64 2.18 -3.50 11.81
C ARG A 64 2.37 -4.06 13.23
N THR A 65 3.47 -3.69 13.89
CA THR A 65 3.77 -4.13 15.26
C THR A 65 2.72 -3.63 16.26
N ILE A 66 2.22 -2.40 16.07
CA ILE A 66 1.12 -1.88 16.89
C ILE A 66 -0.20 -2.63 16.63
N LEU A 67 -0.54 -2.95 15.37
CA LEU A 67 -1.73 -3.73 15.05
C LEU A 67 -1.70 -5.13 15.68
N ARG A 68 -0.54 -5.79 15.66
CA ARG A 68 -0.35 -7.09 16.35
C ARG A 68 -0.57 -6.96 17.86
N ARG A 69 -0.06 -5.88 18.46
CA ARG A 69 -0.32 -5.58 19.88
C ARG A 69 -1.81 -5.36 20.15
N ILE A 70 -2.52 -4.63 19.29
CA ILE A 70 -3.97 -4.41 19.41
C ILE A 70 -4.72 -5.75 19.36
N ASN A 71 -4.38 -6.63 18.41
CA ASN A 71 -5.00 -7.96 18.31
C ASN A 71 -4.72 -8.81 19.55
N TYR A 72 -3.49 -8.79 20.06
CA TYR A 72 -3.13 -9.47 21.31
C TYR A 72 -3.98 -8.98 22.48
N LEU A 73 -4.11 -7.66 22.68
CA LEU A 73 -4.93 -7.06 23.73
C LEU A 73 -6.41 -7.44 23.59
N ARG A 74 -6.93 -7.48 22.36
CA ARG A 74 -8.31 -7.88 22.09
C ARG A 74 -8.56 -9.34 22.46
N GLU A 75 -7.63 -10.24 22.10
CA GLU A 75 -7.81 -11.69 22.24
C GLU A 75 -7.46 -12.22 23.62
N ASN A 76 -6.49 -11.62 24.31
CA ASN A 76 -5.98 -12.10 25.60
C ASN A 76 -6.53 -11.28 26.77
N ASP A 77 -6.62 -9.96 26.61
CA ASP A 77 -7.07 -9.06 27.68
C ASP A 77 -8.56 -8.74 27.58
N ASN A 78 -9.25 -9.25 26.55
CA ASN A 78 -10.68 -9.03 26.26
C ASN A 78 -11.08 -7.55 26.25
N LEU A 79 -10.19 -6.66 25.80
CA LEU A 79 -10.52 -5.24 25.67
C LEU A 79 -11.59 -5.06 24.59
N ASP A 80 -12.60 -4.25 24.89
CA ASP A 80 -13.64 -3.93 23.93
C ASP A 80 -13.15 -2.93 22.87
N ALA A 81 -13.93 -2.78 21.80
CA ALA A 81 -13.55 -1.90 20.69
C ALA A 81 -13.39 -0.44 21.11
N LYS A 82 -14.21 0.03 22.06
CA LYS A 82 -14.17 1.41 22.52
C LYS A 82 -12.86 1.68 23.26
N GLU A 83 -12.46 0.79 24.15
CA GLU A 83 -11.21 0.91 24.89
C GLU A 83 -9.99 0.84 23.98
N LEU A 84 -10.01 -0.03 22.97
CA LEU A 84 -8.93 -0.10 21.99
C LEU A 84 -8.81 1.20 21.16
N ILE A 85 -9.93 1.79 20.73
CA ILE A 85 -9.93 3.05 19.97
C ILE A 85 -9.44 4.21 20.84
N GLU A 86 -9.85 4.28 22.11
CA GLU A 86 -9.37 5.31 23.04
C GLU A 86 -7.85 5.20 23.27
N ARG A 87 -7.31 3.97 23.32
CA ARG A 87 -5.87 3.73 23.46
C ARG A 87 -5.07 3.97 22.17
N PHE A 88 -5.67 3.71 21.01
CA PHE A 88 -5.00 3.76 19.70
C PHE A 88 -5.79 4.57 18.63
N PRO A 89 -6.11 5.85 18.91
CA PRO A 89 -7.04 6.63 18.07
C PRO A 89 -6.50 6.95 16.67
N ASN A 90 -5.18 6.85 16.47
CA ASN A 90 -4.50 7.10 15.19
C ASN A 90 -4.15 5.81 14.43
N THR A 91 -4.56 4.65 14.95
CA THR A 91 -4.21 3.34 14.39
C THR A 91 -5.44 2.59 13.94
N ILE A 92 -6.56 2.69 14.65
CA ILE A 92 -7.76 1.92 14.33
C ILE A 92 -9.00 2.80 14.36
N VAL A 93 -9.99 2.39 13.58
CA VAL A 93 -11.34 2.96 13.56
C VAL A 93 -12.36 1.84 13.65
N GLN A 94 -13.47 2.08 14.31
CA GLN A 94 -14.61 1.18 14.26
C GLN A 94 -15.58 1.62 13.17
N LYS A 95 -15.92 0.68 12.28
CA LYS A 95 -17.05 0.80 11.37
C LYS A 95 -18.00 -0.34 11.71
N ASP A 96 -19.23 0.01 12.08
CA ASP A 96 -20.22 -0.92 12.62
C ASP A 96 -19.69 -1.74 13.82
N SER A 97 -19.70 -3.06 13.74
CA SER A 97 -19.20 -3.96 14.79
C SER A 97 -17.73 -4.34 14.65
N THR A 98 -17.02 -3.81 13.66
CA THR A 98 -15.68 -4.27 13.28
C THR A 98 -14.66 -3.16 13.41
N ILE A 99 -13.49 -3.50 13.95
CA ILE A 99 -12.33 -2.60 14.04
C ILE A 99 -11.47 -2.78 12.80
N TYR A 100 -11.13 -1.67 12.15
CA TYR A 100 -10.31 -1.62 10.95
C TYR A 100 -9.04 -0.79 11.20
N PRO A 101 -7.90 -1.15 10.58
CA PRO A 101 -6.75 -0.26 10.54
C PRO A 101 -7.07 0.99 9.71
N LEU A 102 -6.51 2.14 10.08
CA LEU A 102 -6.61 3.36 9.26
C LEU A 102 -5.73 3.31 8.00
N ILE A 103 -4.60 2.61 8.09
CA ILE A 103 -3.69 2.32 6.98
C ILE A 103 -3.93 0.89 6.54
N GLU A 104 -4.53 0.71 5.37
CA GLU A 104 -4.89 -0.62 4.85
C GLU A 104 -3.70 -1.30 4.15
N SER A 105 -2.81 -0.52 3.54
CA SER A 105 -1.68 -1.06 2.78
C SER A 105 -0.63 -1.69 3.70
N THR A 106 -0.36 -2.99 3.50
CA THR A 106 0.65 -3.74 4.26
C THR A 106 2.03 -3.08 4.20
N ILE A 107 2.45 -2.57 3.05
CA ILE A 107 3.77 -1.93 2.93
C ILE A 107 3.81 -0.59 3.67
N ASP A 108 2.73 0.18 3.64
CA ASP A 108 2.62 1.40 4.43
C ASP A 108 2.62 1.08 5.93
N GLN A 109 1.98 -0.02 6.34
CA GLN A 109 2.00 -0.48 7.73
C GLN A 109 3.41 -0.89 8.20
N ILE A 110 4.26 -1.39 7.29
CA ILE A 110 5.65 -1.75 7.59
C ILE A 110 6.52 -0.50 7.77
N ILE A 111 6.33 0.54 6.95
CA ILE A 111 7.22 1.72 6.95
C ILE A 111 6.74 2.86 7.86
N CYS A 112 5.46 2.90 8.21
CA CYS A 112 4.91 3.93 9.09
C CYS A 112 5.06 3.57 10.56
N ASN A 113 5.23 4.59 11.41
CA ASN A 113 5.05 4.42 12.85
C ASN A 113 3.56 4.34 13.24
N ALA A 114 3.26 4.23 14.54
CA ALA A 114 1.90 4.17 15.10
C ALA A 114 0.96 5.33 14.68
N HIS A 115 1.55 6.48 14.31
CA HIS A 115 0.84 7.71 13.90
C HIS A 115 0.72 7.84 12.37
N GLY A 116 1.13 6.82 11.62
CA GLY A 116 1.11 6.82 10.16
C GLY A 116 2.22 7.65 9.52
N GLU A 117 3.34 7.86 10.22
CA GLU A 117 4.38 8.81 9.83
C GLU A 117 5.69 8.12 9.43
N TYR A 118 6.33 8.65 8.39
CA TYR A 118 7.66 8.23 7.93
C TYR A 118 8.32 9.33 7.07
N TYR A 119 9.63 9.20 6.83
CA TYR A 119 10.38 10.09 5.94
C TYR A 119 10.93 9.35 4.74
N THR A 120 10.82 9.98 3.58
CA THR A 120 11.51 9.57 2.35
C THR A 120 12.15 10.79 1.72
N SER A 121 13.44 10.72 1.41
CA SER A 121 14.12 11.83 0.71
C SER A 121 14.05 13.19 1.42
N GLY A 122 14.00 13.20 2.76
CA GLY A 122 13.81 14.44 3.54
C GLY A 122 12.40 15.04 3.47
N VAL A 123 11.43 14.28 2.95
CA VAL A 123 10.01 14.65 2.91
C VAL A 123 9.29 13.89 4.00
N PHE A 124 8.52 14.62 4.82
CA PHE A 124 7.66 14.02 5.82
C PHE A 124 6.38 13.52 5.14
N ASN A 125 6.03 12.26 5.40
CA ASN A 125 4.82 11.64 4.92
C ASN A 125 3.96 11.25 6.12
N LYS A 126 2.65 11.54 6.05
CA LYS A 126 1.68 11.13 7.06
C LYS A 126 0.40 10.62 6.42
N TRP A 127 0.08 9.36 6.69
CA TRP A 127 -1.23 8.81 6.40
C TRP A 127 -2.27 9.27 7.42
N THR A 128 -3.42 9.65 6.92
CA THR A 128 -4.63 9.97 7.69
C THR A 128 -5.80 9.14 7.12
N PRO A 129 -6.98 9.10 7.78
CA PRO A 129 -8.09 8.29 7.32
C PRO A 129 -8.49 8.54 5.86
N ASP A 130 -8.46 9.81 5.44
CA ASP A 130 -8.96 10.31 4.15
C ASP A 130 -7.86 10.60 3.12
N LYS A 131 -6.63 10.86 3.56
CA LYS A 131 -5.57 11.36 2.69
C LYS A 131 -4.17 10.98 3.12
N LEU A 132 -3.25 11.08 2.18
CA LEU A 132 -1.82 11.20 2.46
C LEU A 132 -1.42 12.67 2.49
N ILE A 133 -0.60 13.03 3.47
CA ILE A 133 0.00 14.35 3.61
C ILE A 133 1.50 14.22 3.33
N MET A 134 2.02 15.04 2.42
CA MET A 134 3.45 15.16 2.14
C MET A 134 3.91 16.58 2.44
N VAL A 135 4.96 16.73 3.26
CA VAL A 135 5.54 18.01 3.64
C VAL A 135 7.01 18.04 3.24
N PHE A 136 7.32 18.89 2.28
CA PHE A 136 8.68 19.17 1.81
C PHE A 136 9.36 20.15 2.75
N GLU A 137 10.68 20.06 2.89
CA GLU A 137 11.46 20.88 3.84
C GLU A 137 10.74 20.95 5.21
N PRO A 138 10.50 19.78 5.83
CA PRO A 138 9.64 19.69 7.00
C PRO A 138 10.32 20.30 8.21
N ASP A 139 9.59 21.17 8.90
CA ASP A 139 9.84 21.55 10.28
C ASP A 139 8.64 21.16 11.15
N LYS A 140 8.80 21.28 12.48
CA LYS A 140 7.76 20.87 13.42
C LYS A 140 6.46 21.63 13.23
N ASP A 141 6.52 22.95 13.11
CA ASP A 141 5.32 23.80 13.01
C ASP A 141 4.59 23.54 11.69
N LYS A 142 5.35 23.34 10.62
CA LYS A 142 4.84 23.04 9.29
C LYS A 142 4.18 21.67 9.20
N THR A 143 4.77 20.64 9.82
CA THR A 143 4.19 19.30 9.83
C THR A 143 2.92 19.25 10.68
N GLU A 144 2.88 19.92 11.83
CA GLU A 144 1.68 20.04 12.66
C GLU A 144 0.55 20.80 11.93
N TYR A 145 0.89 21.92 11.28
CA TYR A 145 -0.05 22.68 10.46
C TYR A 145 -0.65 21.85 9.33
N ALA A 146 0.17 21.06 8.63
CA ALA A 146 -0.24 20.27 7.49
C ALA A 146 -1.36 19.27 7.81
N VAL A 147 -1.39 18.71 9.04
CA VAL A 147 -2.43 17.76 9.47
C VAL A 147 -3.83 18.38 9.45
N SER A 148 -3.93 19.67 9.75
CA SER A 148 -5.20 20.39 9.83
C SER A 148 -5.75 20.83 8.47
N LEU A 149 -4.95 20.74 7.41
CA LEU A 149 -5.33 21.24 6.10
C LEU A 149 -6.42 20.36 5.46
N LEU A 150 -7.35 21.01 4.78
CA LEU A 150 -8.37 20.34 3.96
C LEU A 150 -7.96 20.24 2.48
N LYS A 151 -6.96 21.02 2.07
CA LYS A 151 -6.46 21.08 0.70
C LYS A 151 -4.95 21.33 0.70
N SER A 152 -4.28 20.94 -0.37
CA SER A 152 -2.87 21.25 -0.59
C SER A 152 -2.60 22.75 -0.50
N GLU A 153 -1.42 23.09 0.04
CA GLU A 153 -0.83 24.44 0.02
C GLU A 153 0.58 24.34 -0.60
N PRO A 154 0.66 24.18 -1.93
CA PRO A 154 1.92 23.90 -2.63
C PRO A 154 2.98 24.98 -2.48
N GLU A 155 2.56 26.24 -2.32
CA GLU A 155 3.44 27.39 -2.07
C GLU A 155 4.19 27.27 -0.75
N LYS A 156 3.64 26.49 0.20
CA LYS A 156 4.31 26.11 1.44
C LYS A 156 4.98 24.73 1.33
N GLY A 157 4.91 24.04 0.19
CA GLY A 157 5.43 22.69 0.05
C GLY A 157 4.63 21.63 0.82
N ILE A 158 3.32 21.85 1.02
CA ILE A 158 2.42 20.89 1.66
C ILE A 158 1.42 20.35 0.63
N TYR A 159 1.36 19.02 0.49
CA TYR A 159 0.53 18.35 -0.50
C TYR A 159 -0.35 17.30 0.15
N LEU A 160 -1.63 17.35 -0.19
CA LEU A 160 -2.65 16.43 0.28
C LEU A 160 -3.17 15.63 -0.92
N PHE A 161 -3.17 14.31 -0.79
CA PHE A 161 -3.68 13.38 -1.79
C PHE A 161 -4.88 12.68 -1.19
N SER A 162 -6.08 13.02 -1.67
CA SER A 162 -7.28 12.28 -1.29
C SER A 162 -7.17 10.85 -1.81
N LYS A 163 -7.68 9.88 -1.04
CA LYS A 163 -7.70 8.47 -1.47
C LYS A 163 -8.59 8.26 -2.70
N GLU A 164 -9.51 9.19 -3.02
CA GLU A 164 -10.48 9.07 -4.14
C GLU A 164 -10.08 9.73 -5.48
N GLU A 165 -9.26 10.78 -5.53
CA GLU A 165 -9.04 11.60 -6.75
C GLU A 165 -8.10 10.99 -7.82
N LEU A 166 -7.74 9.71 -7.73
CA LEU A 166 -6.64 9.11 -8.49
C LEU A 166 -7.16 8.18 -9.61
N ILE A 167 -7.69 8.75 -10.70
CA ILE A 167 -8.21 7.93 -11.84
C ILE A 167 -7.86 8.57 -13.20
N ALA A 168 -7.00 7.89 -14.00
CA ALA A 168 -7.22 7.54 -15.42
C ALA A 168 -5.94 7.03 -16.14
N SER A 169 -6.00 5.86 -16.79
CA SER A 169 -5.25 5.52 -18.03
C SER A 169 -5.79 4.22 -18.67
N LYS A 170 -5.39 3.90 -19.92
CA LYS A 170 -5.90 2.78 -20.76
C LYS A 170 -5.31 1.42 -20.36
N PHE A 171 -6.02 0.33 -20.67
CA PHE A 171 -5.82 -0.96 -20.02
C PHE A 171 -5.64 -2.18 -20.95
N ASP A 172 -4.70 -3.05 -20.56
CA ASP A 172 -4.56 -4.46 -20.95
C ASP A 172 -4.50 -5.35 -19.68
N CYS A 173 -4.47 -6.69 -19.83
CA CYS A 173 -4.43 -7.63 -18.70
C CYS A 173 -3.28 -7.41 -17.71
N LEU A 174 -2.24 -6.65 -18.10
CA LEU A 174 -1.07 -6.39 -17.25
C LEU A 174 -1.25 -5.15 -16.38
N SER A 175 -2.24 -4.30 -16.65
CA SER A 175 -2.44 -3.04 -15.93
C SER A 175 -3.82 -2.96 -15.26
N PHE A 176 -4.80 -3.69 -15.76
CA PHE A 176 -6.13 -3.75 -15.17
C PHE A 176 -6.85 -5.01 -15.65
N TYR A 177 -7.49 -5.68 -14.70
CA TYR A 177 -8.33 -6.80 -15.00
C TYR A 177 -9.57 -6.76 -14.12
N LYS A 178 -10.74 -6.91 -14.73
CA LYS A 178 -12.02 -7.00 -14.03
C LYS A 178 -12.77 -8.19 -14.56
N THR A 179 -13.12 -9.10 -13.66
CA THR A 179 -13.87 -10.32 -13.98
C THR A 179 -15.01 -10.47 -12.97
N TYR A 180 -15.91 -11.40 -13.26
CA TYR A 180 -16.97 -11.76 -12.35
C TYR A 180 -17.32 -13.24 -12.47
N LYS A 181 -17.93 -13.76 -11.42
CA LYS A 181 -18.65 -15.01 -11.46
C LYS A 181 -20.07 -14.80 -10.99
N GLN A 182 -21.00 -15.48 -11.66
CA GLN A 182 -22.42 -15.39 -11.39
C GLN A 182 -22.94 -16.76 -10.97
N ASP A 183 -23.82 -16.78 -9.97
CA ASP A 183 -24.64 -17.91 -9.59
C ASP A 183 -26.08 -17.41 -9.42
N ASP A 184 -26.98 -17.88 -10.29
CA ASP A 184 -28.38 -17.43 -10.39
C ASP A 184 -28.52 -15.89 -10.39
N ASN A 185 -29.10 -15.34 -9.30
CA ASN A 185 -29.36 -13.93 -9.08
C ASN A 185 -28.24 -13.22 -8.31
N LYS A 186 -27.10 -13.87 -8.07
CA LYS A 186 -25.94 -13.31 -7.37
C LYS A 186 -24.72 -13.29 -8.28
N ARG A 187 -23.86 -12.29 -8.12
CA ARG A 187 -22.53 -12.25 -8.75
C ARG A 187 -21.49 -11.65 -7.81
N ILE A 188 -20.25 -12.13 -7.93
CA ILE A 188 -19.07 -11.58 -7.27
C ILE A 188 -18.15 -11.02 -8.35
N TYR A 189 -17.74 -9.77 -8.18
CA TYR A 189 -16.73 -9.13 -9.02
C TYR A 189 -15.38 -9.18 -8.34
N LEU A 190 -14.34 -9.26 -9.17
CA LEU A 190 -12.97 -9.05 -8.75
C LEU A 190 -12.27 -8.17 -9.78
N GLN A 191 -11.69 -7.08 -9.30
CA GLN A 191 -10.89 -6.15 -10.04
C GLN A 191 -9.48 -6.13 -9.45
N VAL A 192 -8.46 -6.16 -10.30
CA VAL A 192 -7.07 -5.87 -9.96
C VAL A 192 -6.56 -4.79 -10.89
N GLU A 193 -5.69 -3.93 -10.41
CA GLU A 193 -5.17 -2.83 -11.21
C GLU A 193 -3.82 -2.34 -10.73
N VAL A 194 -3.00 -1.94 -11.69
CA VAL A 194 -1.77 -1.18 -11.53
C VAL A 194 -1.89 0.06 -12.40
N ARG A 195 -1.64 1.23 -11.84
CA ARG A 195 -1.77 2.49 -12.57
C ARG A 195 -0.63 3.44 -12.24
N LYS A 196 -0.26 4.24 -13.24
CA LYS A 196 0.51 5.46 -13.04
C LYS A 196 -0.46 6.60 -12.76
N ILE A 197 -0.21 7.33 -11.69
CA ILE A 197 -0.92 8.51 -11.26
C ILE A 197 0.04 9.68 -11.42
N ILE A 198 -0.42 10.72 -12.10
CA ILE A 198 0.37 11.93 -12.30
C ILE A 198 -0.33 13.06 -11.56
N VAL A 199 0.26 13.51 -10.46
CA VAL A 199 -0.29 14.61 -9.67
C VAL A 199 0.43 15.89 -10.05
N GLY A 200 -0.30 16.78 -10.73
CA GLY A 200 0.22 18.10 -11.07
C GLY A 200 0.31 18.99 -9.84
N LEU A 201 1.49 19.54 -9.55
CA LEU A 201 1.65 20.50 -8.46
C LEU A 201 1.35 21.90 -8.99
N GLN A 202 0.16 22.43 -8.72
CA GLN A 202 -0.10 23.86 -8.93
C GLN A 202 0.78 24.68 -7.97
N GLY A 203 1.37 25.80 -8.41
CA GLY A 203 2.08 26.72 -7.51
C GLY A 203 3.60 26.56 -7.38
N PHE A 204 4.23 25.57 -8.05
CA PHE A 204 5.69 25.50 -8.19
C PHE A 204 6.20 26.25 -9.44
N PRO A 205 7.40 26.86 -9.41
CA PRO A 205 8.02 27.37 -10.64
C PRO A 205 8.38 26.17 -11.52
N PHE A 206 7.73 26.08 -12.68
CA PHE A 206 7.91 25.10 -13.76
C PHE A 206 7.43 23.66 -13.46
N ASN A 207 6.32 23.25 -14.11
CA ASN A 207 5.95 21.88 -14.55
C ASN A 207 6.28 20.69 -13.62
N THR A 208 6.33 20.89 -12.30
CA THR A 208 6.63 19.80 -11.37
C THR A 208 5.36 18.95 -11.21
N LYS A 209 5.44 17.68 -11.60
CA LYS A 209 4.38 16.71 -11.35
C LYS A 209 4.98 15.52 -10.64
N ILE A 210 4.26 14.99 -9.66
CA ILE A 210 4.66 13.80 -8.93
C ILE A 210 4.09 12.61 -9.67
N GLU A 211 4.95 11.66 -10.02
CA GLU A 211 4.53 10.36 -10.54
C GLU A 211 4.38 9.42 -9.33
N GLN A 212 3.15 9.00 -9.08
CA GLN A 212 2.82 7.96 -8.11
C GLN A 212 2.44 6.71 -8.88
N TYR A 213 2.81 5.55 -8.36
CA TYR A 213 2.31 4.29 -8.89
C TYR A 213 1.32 3.73 -7.89
N TYR A 214 0.30 3.05 -8.39
CA TYR A 214 -0.76 2.46 -7.60
C TYR A 214 -0.89 1.01 -8.01
N ALA A 215 -1.06 0.11 -7.05
CA ALA A 215 -1.50 -1.26 -7.29
C ALA A 215 -2.55 -1.64 -6.25
N GLY A 216 -3.52 -2.46 -6.64
CA GLY A 216 -4.53 -2.90 -5.70
C GLY A 216 -5.55 -3.84 -6.31
N TRP A 217 -6.48 -4.27 -5.46
CA TRP A 217 -7.60 -5.10 -5.84
C TRP A 217 -8.89 -4.64 -5.15
N LYS A 218 -10.02 -5.00 -5.75
CA LYS A 218 -11.36 -4.70 -5.24
C LYS A 218 -12.30 -5.86 -5.55
N ALA A 219 -13.04 -6.32 -4.55
CA ALA A 219 -14.08 -7.33 -4.67
C ALA A 219 -15.42 -6.78 -4.16
N TRP A 220 -16.52 -7.07 -4.86
CA TRP A 220 -17.87 -6.66 -4.43
C TRP A 220 -18.95 -7.60 -4.95
N GLY A 221 -20.01 -7.77 -4.15
CA GLY A 221 -21.17 -8.58 -4.49
C GLY A 221 -22.27 -7.77 -5.15
N GLU A 222 -22.95 -8.34 -6.14
CA GLU A 222 -24.20 -7.80 -6.68
C GLU A 222 -25.31 -8.85 -6.72
N GLU A 223 -26.54 -8.42 -6.50
CA GLU A 223 -27.75 -9.23 -6.61
C GLU A 223 -28.70 -8.66 -7.66
N ARG A 224 -29.40 -9.54 -8.36
CA ARG A 224 -30.41 -9.17 -9.34
C ARG A 224 -31.75 -8.97 -8.62
N ASN A 225 -32.29 -7.77 -8.72
CA ASN A 225 -33.62 -7.47 -8.21
C ASN A 225 -34.73 -8.02 -9.13
N TRP A 226 -35.98 -7.94 -8.68
CA TRP A 226 -37.15 -8.44 -9.41
C TRP A 226 -37.39 -7.77 -10.77
N LEU A 227 -36.80 -6.59 -11.02
CA LEU A 227 -36.81 -5.90 -12.31
C LEU A 227 -35.67 -6.35 -13.25
N GLY A 228 -34.88 -7.34 -12.84
CA GLY A 228 -33.72 -7.81 -13.60
C GLY A 228 -32.48 -6.93 -13.48
N ASN A 229 -32.51 -5.87 -12.66
CA ASN A 229 -31.38 -4.97 -12.47
C ASN A 229 -30.43 -5.51 -11.40
N TRP A 230 -29.14 -5.45 -11.68
CA TRP A 230 -28.10 -5.79 -10.71
C TRP A 230 -27.84 -4.61 -9.78
N LYS A 231 -27.77 -4.88 -8.48
CA LYS A 231 -27.43 -3.90 -7.44
C LYS A 231 -26.41 -4.49 -6.48
N GLN A 232 -25.49 -3.65 -6.03
CA GLN A 232 -24.60 -4.00 -4.93
C GLN A 232 -25.42 -4.39 -3.68
N TYR A 233 -24.98 -5.41 -2.97
CA TYR A 233 -25.63 -5.88 -1.73
C TYR A 233 -24.59 -6.26 -0.70
N TYR A 234 -24.93 -6.10 0.58
CA TYR A 234 -24.12 -6.58 1.69
C TYR A 234 -24.02 -8.11 1.64
N THR A 235 -22.80 -8.61 1.61
CA THR A 235 -22.54 -10.05 1.60
C THR A 235 -21.22 -10.33 2.29
N ASN A 236 -21.08 -11.56 2.74
CA ASN A 236 -19.83 -12.03 3.28
C ASN A 236 -18.84 -12.26 2.12
N ILE A 237 -17.91 -11.33 1.91
CA ILE A 237 -16.86 -11.41 0.90
C ILE A 237 -15.61 -11.99 1.55
N ARG A 238 -15.07 -13.06 0.94
CA ARG A 238 -13.80 -13.66 1.33
C ARG A 238 -12.80 -13.47 0.22
N VAL A 239 -11.64 -12.94 0.56
CA VAL A 239 -10.52 -12.78 -0.36
C VAL A 239 -9.36 -13.63 0.14
N SER A 240 -8.76 -14.40 -0.77
CA SER A 240 -7.62 -15.24 -0.47
C SER A 240 -6.58 -15.16 -1.57
N GLU A 241 -5.36 -15.57 -1.24
CA GLU A 241 -4.24 -15.69 -2.18
C GLU A 241 -3.91 -14.39 -2.93
N ALA A 242 -4.25 -13.22 -2.36
CA ALA A 242 -4.04 -11.90 -2.96
C ALA A 242 -2.55 -11.53 -3.02
N LYS A 243 -1.90 -11.81 -4.14
CA LYS A 243 -0.45 -11.70 -4.32
C LYS A 243 -0.21 -11.05 -5.68
N TYR A 244 0.67 -10.06 -5.76
CA TYR A 244 1.00 -9.44 -7.04
C TYR A 244 2.39 -8.83 -7.04
N SER A 245 3.14 -9.12 -8.09
CA SER A 245 4.41 -8.45 -8.41
C SER A 245 4.16 -7.39 -9.47
N VAL A 246 4.69 -6.19 -9.25
CA VAL A 246 4.50 -5.02 -10.10
C VAL A 246 5.86 -4.55 -10.59
N ILE A 247 6.05 -4.49 -11.90
CA ILE A 247 7.19 -3.80 -12.49
C ILE A 247 6.88 -2.30 -12.48
N VAL A 248 7.68 -1.56 -11.71
CA VAL A 248 7.64 -0.09 -11.66
C VAL A 248 8.85 0.43 -12.43
N PRO A 249 8.64 1.09 -13.57
CA PRO A 249 9.73 1.70 -14.33
C PRO A 249 10.28 2.89 -13.55
N ILE A 250 11.60 2.93 -13.35
CA ILE A 250 12.27 3.97 -12.59
C ILE A 250 13.26 4.68 -13.50
N LYS A 251 13.14 6.01 -13.60
CA LYS A 251 14.20 6.84 -14.15
C LYS A 251 14.84 7.66 -13.03
N ASN A 252 15.95 7.16 -12.49
CA ASN A 252 16.70 7.89 -11.48
C ASN A 252 17.34 9.13 -12.13
N GLN A 253 16.85 10.32 -11.76
CA GLN A 253 17.38 11.61 -12.22
C GLN A 253 18.65 12.04 -11.48
N TYR A 254 19.01 11.39 -10.37
CA TYR A 254 20.16 11.73 -9.54
C TYR A 254 21.38 10.82 -9.77
N GLN A 255 21.16 9.58 -10.23
CA GLN A 255 22.18 8.71 -10.81
C GLN A 255 21.56 7.83 -11.91
N PRO A 256 21.69 8.19 -13.19
CA PRO A 256 21.28 7.31 -14.27
C PRO A 256 22.22 6.12 -14.32
N ASP A 257 21.80 4.98 -13.76
CA ASP A 257 22.38 3.69 -14.13
C ASP A 257 21.73 3.26 -15.46
N PRO A 258 22.47 3.26 -16.58
CA PRO A 258 21.93 2.89 -17.88
C PRO A 258 21.52 1.42 -18.01
N ASN A 259 21.75 0.59 -16.97
CA ASN A 259 21.41 -0.83 -16.97
C ASN A 259 20.17 -1.17 -16.12
N ASN A 260 19.58 -0.22 -15.38
CA ASN A 260 18.52 -0.49 -14.40
C ASN A 260 17.34 0.49 -14.54
N ASP A 261 16.64 0.40 -15.67
CA ASP A 261 15.50 1.28 -16.03
C ASP A 261 14.16 0.89 -15.37
N ALA A 262 14.12 -0.19 -14.58
CA ALA A 262 12.93 -0.66 -13.90
C ALA A 262 13.27 -1.49 -12.66
N TYR A 263 12.45 -1.36 -11.62
CA TYR A 263 12.46 -2.27 -10.47
C TYR A 263 11.20 -3.11 -10.50
N THR A 264 11.34 -4.40 -10.20
CA THR A 264 10.21 -5.26 -9.87
C THR A 264 9.94 -5.13 -8.38
N LEU A 265 8.78 -4.60 -8.02
CA LEU A 265 8.30 -4.59 -6.66
C LEU A 265 7.31 -5.75 -6.49
N SER A 266 7.77 -6.81 -5.82
CA SER A 266 6.93 -7.95 -5.46
C SER A 266 6.13 -7.63 -4.20
N PHE A 267 4.80 -7.69 -4.25
CA PHE A 267 3.95 -7.54 -3.08
C PHE A 267 3.22 -8.84 -2.80
N TRP A 268 3.28 -9.23 -1.55
CA TRP A 268 2.33 -10.13 -0.96
C TRP A 268 1.39 -9.20 -0.21
N ASP A 269 0.16 -9.02 -0.70
CA ASP A 269 -0.90 -8.70 0.24
C ASP A 269 -1.00 -9.96 1.08
N SER A 270 -0.21 -10.02 2.17
CA SER A 270 -0.26 -11.14 3.10
C SER A 270 -1.74 -11.27 3.42
N PRO A 271 -2.42 -12.33 2.96
CA PRO A 271 -3.80 -12.45 3.34
C PRO A 271 -3.71 -12.59 4.85
N ILE A 272 -4.40 -11.69 5.55
CA ILE A 272 -5.31 -12.15 6.56
C ILE A 272 -5.96 -13.42 5.98
N GLU A 273 -5.40 -14.60 6.26
CA GLU A 273 -5.86 -15.84 5.70
C GLU A 273 -7.33 -15.97 6.12
N ASN A 274 -8.25 -15.97 5.16
CA ASN A 274 -9.68 -16.04 5.39
C ASN A 274 -10.30 -14.84 6.15
N VAL A 275 -10.05 -13.59 5.75
CA VAL A 275 -10.97 -12.52 6.19
C VAL A 275 -12.28 -12.67 5.47
N SER A 276 -13.34 -12.67 6.27
CA SER A 276 -14.70 -12.59 5.79
C SER A 276 -15.23 -11.22 6.23
N TYR A 277 -15.53 -10.36 5.27
CA TYR A 277 -16.11 -9.05 5.51
C TYR A 277 -17.58 -9.10 5.18
N ASP A 278 -18.44 -8.68 6.11
CA ASP A 278 -19.84 -8.38 5.80
C ASP A 278 -19.91 -6.94 5.29
N ASP A 279 -19.62 -6.75 4.01
CA ASP A 279 -19.55 -5.42 3.38
C ASP A 279 -20.20 -5.45 1.98
N ILE A 280 -20.50 -4.27 1.45
CA ILE A 280 -20.86 -4.07 0.04
C ILE A 280 -19.63 -4.31 -0.84
N GLU A 281 -18.46 -3.89 -0.39
CA GLU A 281 -17.20 -4.02 -1.11
C GLU A 281 -15.99 -4.14 -0.18
N VAL A 282 -14.94 -4.82 -0.65
CA VAL A 282 -13.66 -4.95 0.03
C VAL A 282 -12.57 -4.58 -0.97
N CYS A 283 -11.58 -3.80 -0.55
CA CYS A 283 -10.44 -3.46 -1.40
C CYS A 283 -9.13 -3.41 -0.61
N SER A 284 -8.02 -3.60 -1.32
CA SER A 284 -6.68 -3.22 -0.88
C SER A 284 -6.07 -2.28 -1.91
N ARG A 285 -5.38 -1.25 -1.44
CA ARG A 285 -4.77 -0.19 -2.27
C ARG A 285 -3.37 0.09 -1.76
N HIS A 286 -2.39 0.06 -2.65
CA HIS A 286 -0.99 0.32 -2.38
C HIS A 286 -0.55 1.49 -3.24
N TYR A 287 0.00 2.51 -2.59
CA TYR A 287 0.54 3.69 -3.26
C TYR A 287 2.05 3.67 -3.14
N PHE A 288 2.73 3.62 -4.27
CA PHE A 288 4.19 3.67 -4.35
C PHE A 288 4.62 5.11 -4.61
N ILE A 289 5.22 5.72 -3.59
CA ILE A 289 5.69 7.10 -3.62
C ILE A 289 7.19 7.05 -3.51
N GLY A 290 7.88 6.91 -4.64
CA GLY A 290 9.34 6.87 -4.59
C GLY A 290 10.04 7.76 -5.60
N HIS A 291 9.34 8.34 -6.58
CA HIS A 291 9.97 9.30 -7.48
C HIS A 291 9.18 10.58 -7.64
N GLN A 292 9.66 11.61 -6.96
CA GLN A 292 9.40 13.00 -7.31
C GLN A 292 10.25 13.34 -8.53
N ILE A 293 9.89 12.83 -9.71
CA ILE A 293 10.64 13.16 -10.92
C ILE A 293 10.32 14.61 -11.28
N LYS A 294 11.35 15.46 -11.24
CA LYS A 294 11.29 16.80 -11.79
C LYS A 294 11.57 16.67 -13.30
N THR A 295 10.71 15.96 -14.03
CA THR A 295 10.93 15.72 -15.48
C THR A 295 9.96 16.48 -16.36
N GLU A 296 10.57 17.07 -17.40
CA GLU A 296 9.93 17.51 -18.63
C GLU A 296 9.04 16.39 -19.19
N PHE A 297 7.74 16.70 -19.32
CA PHE A 297 6.71 15.76 -19.75
C PHE A 297 6.91 15.28 -21.19
N ASN A 298 6.52 14.03 -21.47
CA ASN A 298 6.47 13.40 -22.80
C ASN A 298 7.81 13.07 -23.47
N LYS A 299 8.80 12.54 -22.76
CA LYS A 299 9.81 11.74 -23.46
C LYS A 299 9.15 10.40 -23.88
N PRO A 300 9.06 10.09 -25.18
CA PRO A 300 8.65 8.77 -25.63
C PRO A 300 9.56 7.71 -25.00
N GLY A 301 8.99 6.60 -24.52
CA GLY A 301 9.75 5.41 -24.09
C GLY A 301 9.86 5.13 -22.60
N ILE A 302 9.19 5.88 -21.70
CA ILE A 302 9.03 5.44 -20.30
C ILE A 302 7.93 4.37 -20.27
N PRO A 303 8.20 3.14 -19.81
CA PRO A 303 7.17 2.09 -19.73
C PRO A 303 6.04 2.49 -18.79
N GLU A 304 4.85 1.94 -18.99
CA GLU A 304 3.76 2.00 -18.00
C GLU A 304 4.01 0.92 -16.92
N PRO A 305 3.61 1.16 -15.66
CA PRO A 305 3.69 0.14 -14.62
C PRO A 305 2.78 -1.03 -14.98
N LYS A 306 3.21 -2.24 -14.64
CA LYS A 306 2.47 -3.45 -15.00
C LYS A 306 2.65 -4.56 -13.98
N PHE A 307 1.64 -5.40 -13.82
CA PHE A 307 1.79 -6.67 -13.15
C PHE A 307 2.78 -7.55 -13.91
N GLU A 308 3.80 -8.04 -13.21
CA GLU A 308 4.62 -9.16 -13.63
C GLU A 308 3.90 -10.49 -13.33
N ARG A 309 3.32 -10.57 -12.13
CA ARG A 309 2.51 -11.69 -11.64
C ARG A 309 1.35 -11.11 -10.86
N VAL A 310 0.16 -11.70 -10.99
CA VAL A 310 -0.96 -11.38 -10.11
C VAL A 310 -1.78 -12.64 -9.88
N HIS A 311 -2.17 -12.85 -8.64
CA HIS A 311 -3.06 -13.89 -8.22
C HIS A 311 -3.97 -13.34 -7.14
N VAL A 312 -5.27 -13.34 -7.35
CA VAL A 312 -6.24 -12.91 -6.33
C VAL A 312 -7.47 -13.79 -6.51
N TYR A 313 -7.97 -14.37 -5.43
CA TYR A 313 -9.22 -15.09 -5.41
C TYR A 313 -10.22 -14.37 -4.51
N ALA A 314 -11.47 -14.24 -4.97
CA ALA A 314 -12.56 -13.68 -4.19
C ALA A 314 -13.82 -14.54 -4.32
N GLU A 315 -14.47 -14.83 -3.20
CA GLU A 315 -15.79 -15.46 -3.16
C GLU A 315 -16.77 -14.66 -2.31
N SER A 316 -18.06 -14.92 -2.51
CA SER A 316 -19.09 -14.40 -1.62
C SER A 316 -19.94 -15.55 -1.08
N ARG A 317 -20.66 -15.33 0.02
CA ARG A 317 -21.64 -16.31 0.52
C ARG A 317 -22.62 -16.77 -0.56
N GLY A 318 -23.02 -15.86 -1.45
CA GLY A 318 -23.99 -16.12 -2.51
C GLY A 318 -23.43 -16.70 -3.81
N VAL A 319 -22.10 -16.83 -3.94
CA VAL A 319 -21.48 -17.36 -5.18
C VAL A 319 -20.28 -18.24 -4.81
N LYS A 320 -20.43 -19.56 -5.03
CA LYS A 320 -19.37 -20.56 -4.78
C LYS A 320 -19.28 -21.60 -5.91
N PRO A 321 -18.08 -22.00 -6.36
CA PRO A 321 -16.78 -21.40 -6.02
C PRO A 321 -16.72 -19.95 -6.52
N GLY A 322 -15.80 -19.14 -6.01
CA GLY A 322 -15.62 -17.73 -6.33
C GLY A 322 -15.00 -17.46 -7.70
N VAL A 323 -14.45 -16.26 -7.84
CA VAL A 323 -13.77 -15.75 -9.03
C VAL A 323 -12.30 -15.52 -8.76
N GLN A 324 -11.46 -15.70 -9.78
CA GLN A 324 -10.02 -15.59 -9.67
C GLN A 324 -9.45 -14.71 -10.77
N VAL A 325 -8.44 -13.93 -10.44
CA VAL A 325 -7.49 -13.34 -11.39
C VAL A 325 -6.17 -14.04 -11.19
N ALA A 326 -5.61 -14.62 -12.25
CA ALA A 326 -4.30 -15.25 -12.25
C ALA A 326 -3.58 -14.88 -13.55
N CYS A 327 -2.45 -14.19 -13.46
CA CYS A 327 -1.58 -13.86 -14.58
C CYS A 327 -0.15 -14.24 -14.20
N SER A 328 0.46 -15.10 -15.02
CA SER A 328 1.75 -15.76 -14.79
C SER A 328 1.75 -16.71 -13.56
N PRO A 329 2.39 -17.90 -13.65
CA PRO A 329 2.54 -18.79 -12.49
C PRO A 329 3.46 -18.16 -11.43
N TRP A 330 3.18 -18.44 -10.16
CA TRP A 330 3.98 -18.04 -9.01
C TRP A 330 5.21 -18.93 -8.83
#